data_AF-A0A227J690-F1
#
_entry.id   AF-A0A227J690-F1
#
_cell.length_a   1.000
_cell.length_b   1.000
_cell.length_c   1.000
_cell.angle_alpha   90.00
_cell.angle_beta   90.00
_cell.angle_gamma   90.00
#
_symmetry.space_group_name_H-M   'P 1'
#
loop_
_entity.id
_entity.type
_entity.pdbx_description
1 polymer ?
#
loop_
_entity_poly.entity_id
_entity_poly.type
_entity_poly.pdbx_seq_one_letter_code
_entity_poly.pdbx_strand_id
1 'polypeptide(L)'
;PCMFSQLTRNQFDRKQADNQDNALDIMQRAGIDLLWKENDGGDKEVAHKIKKIEVDRKQQNALCNGQTCYDMALLSDFDQEVSNMNGNRVVAMHLIGSHGPTYFQRYPKEKAFFQPDCPRAD
;
A
#
# COMPACT_ATOMS: atom_id res chain seq x y z
N PRO A 1 -2.60 -3.21 10.37
CA PRO A 1 -2.65 -4.30 11.38
C PRO A 1 -4.07 -4.76 11.76
N CYS A 2 -4.88 -3.95 12.45
CA CYS A 2 -6.21 -4.38 12.97
C CYS A 2 -7.13 -4.96 11.89
N MET A 3 -7.21 -4.34 10.71
CA MET A 3 -8.08 -4.82 9.61
C MET A 3 -7.71 -6.22 9.10
N PHE A 4 -6.48 -6.67 9.31
CA PHE A 4 -5.99 -7.98 8.87
C PHE A 4 -5.94 -8.98 10.01
N SER A 5 -6.10 -8.56 11.27
CA SER A 5 -6.13 -9.50 12.39
C SER A 5 -7.53 -10.08 12.59
N GLN A 6 -7.62 -11.19 13.31
CA GLN A 6 -8.90 -11.77 13.73
C GLN A 6 -9.61 -10.96 14.84
N LEU A 7 -8.96 -9.93 15.39
CA LEU A 7 -9.48 -9.16 16.51
C LEU A 7 -10.46 -8.10 16.02
N THR A 8 -11.60 -7.97 16.71
CA THR A 8 -12.53 -6.87 16.46
C THR A 8 -11.90 -5.53 16.84
N ARG A 9 -12.41 -4.42 16.28
CA ARG A 9 -11.96 -3.07 16.64
C ARG A 9 -11.93 -2.82 18.16
N ASN A 10 -12.95 -3.29 18.88
CA ASN A 10 -13.07 -3.06 20.33
C ASN A 10 -12.10 -3.91 21.16
N GLN A 11 -11.56 -4.98 20.58
CA GLN A 11 -10.68 -5.95 21.25
C GLN A 11 -9.27 -5.94 20.66
N PHE A 12 -8.96 -4.99 19.77
CA PHE A 12 -7.67 -4.95 19.11
C PHE A 12 -6.57 -4.60 20.11
N ASP A 13 -5.68 -5.57 20.35
CA ASP A 13 -4.39 -5.35 21.00
C ASP A 13 -3.26 -5.58 19.98
N ARG A 14 -2.36 -4.60 19.88
CA ARG A 14 -1.29 -4.63 18.87
C ARG A 14 -0.31 -5.77 19.13
N LYS A 15 0.10 -5.97 20.38
CA LYS A 15 1.08 -7.01 20.72
C LYS A 15 0.50 -8.40 20.44
N GLN A 16 -0.75 -8.64 20.82
CA GLN A 16 -1.44 -9.87 20.50
C GLN A 16 -1.56 -10.08 18.99
N ALA A 17 -1.98 -9.05 18.24
CA ALA A 17 -2.13 -9.13 16.79
C ALA A 17 -0.80 -9.44 16.07
N ASP A 18 0.31 -8.85 16.51
CA ASP A 18 1.64 -9.09 15.92
C ASP A 18 2.20 -10.49 16.26
N ASN A 19 1.67 -11.15 17.30
CA ASN A 19 2.09 -12.49 17.74
C ASN A 19 1.10 -13.60 17.31
N GLN A 20 0.25 -13.32 16.31
CA GLN A 20 -0.70 -14.27 15.75
C GLN A 20 -0.67 -14.17 14.23
N ASP A 21 -1.06 -15.26 13.56
CA ASP A 21 -1.27 -15.21 12.12
C ASP A 21 -2.43 -14.26 11.79
N ASN A 22 -2.20 -13.40 10.81
CA ASN A 22 -3.21 -12.52 10.24
C ASN A 22 -3.89 -13.18 9.02
N ALA A 23 -4.86 -12.49 8.41
CA ALA A 23 -5.62 -13.01 7.28
C ALA A 23 -4.73 -13.42 6.08
N LEU A 24 -3.65 -12.69 5.81
CA LEU A 24 -2.71 -13.00 4.72
C LEU A 24 -1.92 -14.26 5.02
N ASP A 25 -1.48 -14.45 6.27
CA ASP A 25 -0.77 -15.66 6.69
C ASP A 25 -1.64 -16.91 6.51
N ILE A 26 -2.93 -16.80 6.85
CA ILE A 26 -3.91 -17.89 6.68
C ILE A 26 -4.14 -18.18 5.18
N MET A 27 -4.29 -17.14 4.36
CA MET A 27 -4.43 -17.30 2.90
C MET A 27 -3.19 -17.96 2.28
N GLN A 28 -2.00 -17.58 2.73
CA GLN A 28 -0.74 -18.17 2.27
C GLN A 28 -0.70 -19.67 2.61
N ARG A 29 -1.07 -20.05 3.84
CA ARG A 29 -1.16 -21.48 4.25
C ARG A 29 -2.20 -22.25 3.45
N ALA A 30 -3.24 -21.60 2.95
CA ALA A 30 -4.23 -22.19 2.06
C ALA A 30 -3.79 -22.30 0.59
N GLY A 31 -2.55 -21.88 0.26
CA GLY A 31 -2.00 -21.97 -1.10
C GLY A 31 -2.44 -20.84 -2.04
N ILE A 32 -2.95 -19.72 -1.51
CA ILE A 32 -3.23 -18.52 -2.28
C ILE A 32 -1.91 -17.76 -2.48
N ASP A 33 -1.63 -17.35 -3.72
CA ASP A 33 -0.46 -16.54 -4.01
C ASP A 33 -0.75 -15.07 -3.70
N LEU A 34 0.20 -14.42 -3.03
CA LEU A 34 0.00 -13.12 -2.37
C LEU A 34 1.08 -12.14 -2.76
N LEU A 35 0.66 -10.93 -3.12
CA LEU A 35 1.53 -9.81 -3.41
C LEU A 35 1.06 -8.56 -2.66
N TRP A 36 1.99 -7.88 -1.98
CA TRP A 36 1.78 -6.56 -1.41
C TRP A 36 2.59 -5.52 -2.18
N LYS A 37 1.92 -4.54 -2.77
CA LYS A 37 2.56 -3.35 -3.36
C LYS A 37 2.38 -2.16 -2.44
N GLU A 38 3.47 -1.50 -2.07
CA GLU A 38 3.53 -0.50 -0.99
C GLU A 38 3.87 0.89 -1.53
N ASN A 39 3.02 1.88 -1.22
CA ASN A 39 3.27 3.30 -1.49
C ASN A 39 2.88 4.25 -0.35
N ASP A 40 2.47 3.78 0.84
CA ASP A 40 2.03 4.64 1.97
C ASP A 40 3.11 4.82 3.06
N GLY A 41 4.19 4.04 3.04
CA GLY A 41 5.31 4.17 3.98
C GLY A 41 5.34 3.03 4.98
N GLY A 42 4.84 1.87 4.56
CA GLY A 42 4.99 0.60 5.24
C GLY A 42 3.66 -0.08 5.49
N ASP A 43 3.69 -1.40 5.40
CA ASP A 43 2.60 -2.34 5.66
C ASP A 43 2.27 -2.51 7.15
N LYS A 44 3.04 -1.86 8.03
CA LYS A 44 2.88 -1.91 9.49
C LYS A 44 2.94 -3.35 10.01
N GLU A 45 3.88 -4.15 9.49
CA GLU A 45 4.10 -5.58 9.76
C GLU A 45 3.00 -6.54 9.26
N VAL A 46 2.04 -6.07 8.47
CA VAL A 46 0.97 -6.94 7.95
C VAL A 46 1.50 -7.95 6.92
N ALA A 47 2.35 -7.53 5.99
CA ALA A 47 2.83 -8.35 4.88
C ALA A 47 4.17 -9.04 5.18
N HIS A 48 4.48 -9.28 6.46
CA HIS A 48 5.78 -9.76 6.95
C HIS A 48 6.21 -11.14 6.43
N LYS A 49 5.28 -11.99 5.96
CA LYS A 49 5.57 -13.33 5.41
C LYS A 49 5.32 -13.49 3.90
N ILE A 50 4.93 -12.42 3.19
CA ILE A 50 4.55 -12.50 1.77
C ILE A 50 5.47 -11.62 0.90
N LYS A 51 5.40 -11.78 -0.43
CA LYS A 51 6.16 -10.95 -1.35
C LYS A 51 5.68 -9.49 -1.23
N LYS A 52 6.61 -8.60 -0.88
CA LYS A 52 6.37 -7.15 -0.77
C LYS A 52 7.25 -6.41 -1.77
N ILE A 53 6.65 -5.50 -2.54
CA ILE A 53 7.33 -4.61 -3.48
C ILE A 53 7.00 -3.18 -3.08
N GLU A 54 8.03 -2.41 -2.73
CA GLU A 54 7.89 -1.01 -2.34
C GLU A 54 8.25 -0.10 -3.51
N VAL A 55 7.42 0.91 -3.75
CA VAL A 55 7.69 1.94 -4.75
C VAL A 55 8.93 2.73 -4.33
N ASP A 56 9.91 2.83 -5.23
CA ASP A 56 11.08 3.68 -5.00
C ASP A 56 10.73 5.16 -5.18
N ARG A 57 10.45 5.81 -4.06
CA ARG A 57 10.07 7.24 -4.02
C ARG A 57 11.21 8.19 -4.38
N LYS A 58 12.45 7.72 -4.44
CA LYS A 58 13.62 8.55 -4.78
C LYS A 58 13.74 8.78 -6.27
N GLN A 59 12.96 8.08 -7.09
CA GLN A 59 12.90 8.29 -8.52
C GLN A 59 12.42 9.70 -8.87
N GLN A 60 12.96 10.23 -9.96
CA GLN A 60 12.52 11.48 -10.57
C GLN A 60 11.97 11.17 -11.96
N ASN A 61 10.65 11.06 -12.07
CA ASN A 61 9.95 10.75 -13.32
C ASN A 61 8.53 11.35 -13.29
N ALA A 62 7.67 10.98 -14.24
CA ALA A 62 6.32 11.51 -14.32
C ALA A 62 5.42 11.15 -13.12
N LEU A 63 5.75 10.10 -12.37
CA LEU A 63 4.96 9.61 -11.24
C LEU A 63 5.57 9.98 -9.88
N CYS A 64 6.87 10.28 -9.83
CA CYS A 64 7.64 10.48 -8.61
C CYS A 64 8.51 11.74 -8.68
N ASN A 65 8.53 12.52 -7.60
CA ASN A 65 9.27 13.79 -7.53
C ASN A 65 10.54 13.73 -6.66
N GLY A 66 11.03 12.52 -6.35
CA GLY A 66 12.17 12.30 -5.44
C GLY A 66 11.83 12.33 -3.95
N GLN A 67 10.59 12.64 -3.57
CA GLN A 67 10.10 12.62 -2.18
C GLN A 67 8.87 11.73 -2.01
N THR A 68 7.95 11.76 -2.96
CA THR A 68 6.69 10.99 -2.98
C THR A 68 6.37 10.57 -4.41
N CYS A 69 5.49 9.59 -4.54
CA CYS A 69 4.97 9.13 -5.81
C CYS A 69 3.44 9.14 -5.80
N TYR A 70 2.83 9.40 -6.95
CA TYR A 70 1.42 9.08 -7.16
C TYR A 70 1.20 7.58 -7.06
N ASP A 71 0.02 7.17 -6.58
CA ASP A 71 -0.33 5.75 -6.45
C ASP A 71 -0.33 4.98 -7.77
N MET A 72 -0.40 5.68 -8.90
CA MET A 72 -0.19 5.08 -10.23
C MET A 72 1.16 4.36 -10.35
N ALA A 73 2.18 4.73 -9.56
CA ALA A 73 3.46 4.03 -9.52
C ALA A 73 3.35 2.56 -9.09
N LEU A 74 2.29 2.19 -8.35
CA LEU A 74 2.01 0.80 -7.98
C LEU A 74 1.67 -0.08 -9.19
N LEU A 75 1.31 0.52 -10.33
CA LEU A 75 1.02 -0.23 -11.56
C LEU A 75 2.27 -0.58 -12.37
N SER A 76 3.45 -0.07 -12.01
CA SER A 76 4.71 -0.50 -12.65
C SER A 76 4.86 -2.01 -12.54
N ASP A 77 5.09 -2.68 -13.67
CA ASP A 77 5.31 -4.13 -13.78
C ASP A 77 4.14 -5.01 -13.28
N PHE A 78 2.97 -4.42 -12.99
CA PHE A 78 1.84 -5.13 -12.37
C PHE A 78 1.39 -6.35 -13.19
N ASP A 79 1.23 -6.19 -14.51
CA ASP A 79 0.79 -7.29 -15.38
C ASP A 79 1.79 -8.46 -15.37
N GLN A 80 3.08 -8.17 -15.37
CA GLN A 80 4.14 -9.17 -15.33
C GLN A 80 4.21 -9.86 -13.96
N GLU A 81 4.07 -9.10 -12.88
CA GLU A 81 4.02 -9.63 -11.51
C GLU A 81 2.84 -10.58 -11.32
N VAL A 82 1.64 -10.16 -11.74
CA VAL A 82 0.43 -10.98 -11.65
C VAL A 82 0.50 -12.20 -12.56
N SER A 83 1.08 -12.07 -13.76
CA SER A 83 1.28 -13.20 -14.67
C SER A 83 2.21 -14.27 -14.10
N ASN A 84 3.20 -13.86 -13.29
CA ASN A 84 4.12 -14.77 -12.61
C ASN A 84 3.53 -15.46 -11.37
N MET A 85 2.36 -15.04 -10.91
CA MET A 85 1.67 -15.66 -9.75
C MET A 85 0.94 -16.94 -10.16
N ASN A 86 0.72 -17.84 -9.20
CA ASN A 86 0.10 -19.15 -9.45
C ASN A 86 -1.27 -19.30 -8.78
N GLY A 87 -2.16 -20.09 -9.39
CA GLY A 87 -3.45 -20.45 -8.78
C GLY A 87 -4.36 -19.25 -8.44
N ASN A 88 -5.01 -19.32 -7.28
CA ASN A 88 -5.79 -18.22 -6.73
C ASN A 88 -4.85 -17.10 -6.24
N ARG A 89 -5.20 -15.85 -6.54
CA ARG A 89 -4.32 -14.69 -6.32
C ARG A 89 -5.04 -13.62 -5.52
N VAL A 90 -4.34 -13.02 -4.56
CA VAL A 90 -4.76 -11.75 -3.93
C VAL A 90 -3.61 -10.77 -4.00
N VAL A 91 -3.89 -9.57 -4.52
CA VAL A 91 -2.93 -8.46 -4.56
C VAL A 91 -3.47 -7.33 -3.70
N ALA A 92 -2.67 -6.90 -2.73
CA ALA A 92 -2.94 -5.71 -1.94
C ALA A 92 -2.12 -4.53 -2.48
N MET A 93 -2.79 -3.42 -2.77
CA MET A 93 -2.17 -2.15 -3.15
C MET A 93 -2.35 -1.15 -2.02
N HIS A 94 -1.27 -0.82 -1.31
CA HIS A 94 -1.30 0.10 -0.18
C HIS A 94 -1.00 1.52 -0.66
N LEU A 95 -2.06 2.28 -0.84
CA LEU A 95 -2.06 3.63 -1.41
C LEU A 95 -1.63 4.66 -0.37
N ILE A 96 -0.84 5.66 -0.78
CA ILE A 96 -0.69 6.88 0.03
C ILE A 96 -1.99 7.69 0.05
N GLY A 97 -2.80 7.58 -1.00
CA GLY A 97 -4.14 8.13 -1.09
C GLY A 97 -4.16 9.63 -0.76
N SER A 98 -4.90 10.00 0.27
CA SER A 98 -5.08 11.40 0.69
C SER A 98 -4.23 11.80 1.90
N HIS A 99 -3.09 11.14 2.13
CA HIS A 99 -2.25 11.43 3.30
C HIS A 99 -1.81 12.91 3.32
N GLY A 100 -2.06 13.57 4.45
CA GLY A 100 -1.66 14.96 4.72
C GLY A 100 -0.30 15.07 5.41
N PRO A 101 0.16 16.29 5.74
CA PRO A 101 -0.48 17.56 5.42
C PRO A 101 -0.26 18.00 3.96
N THR A 102 0.59 17.30 3.20
CA THR A 102 0.93 17.67 1.81
C THR A 102 -0.10 17.21 0.78
N TYR A 103 -1.38 17.50 1.00
CA TYR A 103 -2.48 17.03 0.13
C TYR A 103 -2.30 17.39 -1.35
N PHE A 104 -1.72 18.56 -1.63
CA PHE A 104 -1.40 19.05 -2.99
C PHE A 104 -0.43 18.14 -3.78
N GLN A 105 0.30 17.25 -3.09
CA GLN A 105 1.19 16.28 -3.71
C GLN A 105 0.51 14.94 -4.01
N ARG A 106 -0.77 14.75 -3.66
CA ARG A 106 -1.50 13.48 -3.81
C ARG A 106 -2.16 13.31 -5.18
N TYR A 107 -2.24 14.39 -5.96
CA TYR A 107 -2.89 14.39 -7.26
C TYR A 107 -2.06 15.17 -8.29
N PRO A 108 -2.17 14.84 -9.59
CA PRO A 108 -1.49 15.60 -10.63
C PRO A 108 -2.27 16.87 -10.97
N LYS A 109 -1.59 17.84 -11.57
CA LYS A 109 -2.12 19.19 -11.81
C LYS A 109 -3.45 19.19 -12.59
N GLU A 110 -3.60 18.28 -13.53
CA GLU A 110 -4.81 18.09 -14.34
C GLU A 110 -6.02 17.55 -13.55
N LYS A 111 -5.81 17.09 -12.31
CA LYS A 111 -6.88 16.66 -11.39
C LYS A 111 -7.20 17.71 -10.31
N ALA A 112 -6.59 18.89 -10.38
CA ALA A 112 -6.78 19.99 -9.45
C ALA A 112 -8.09 20.78 -9.70
N PHE A 113 -9.24 20.09 -9.72
CA PHE A 113 -10.54 20.66 -10.15
C PHE A 113 -11.06 21.76 -9.23
N PHE A 114 -10.97 21.58 -7.91
CA PHE A 114 -11.44 22.55 -6.93
C PHE A 114 -10.31 23.51 -6.56
N GLN A 115 -10.58 24.82 -6.67
CA GLN A 115 -9.58 25.88 -6.51
C GLN A 115 -10.15 27.07 -5.69
N PRO A 116 -9.31 27.81 -4.94
CA PRO A 116 -7.87 27.56 -4.74
C PRO A 116 -7.60 26.34 -3.85
N ASP A 117 -6.48 25.65 -4.08
CA ASP A 117 -5.97 24.61 -3.18
C ASP A 117 -4.97 25.19 -2.15
N CYS A 118 -4.39 24.30 -1.33
CA CYS A 118 -3.35 24.65 -0.36
C CYS A 118 -2.03 23.97 -0.77
N PRO A 119 -1.17 24.62 -1.59
CA PRO A 119 0.03 24.01 -2.15
C PRO A 119 1.22 24.05 -1.18
N ARG A 120 0.98 23.67 0.08
CA ARG A 120 1.96 23.73 1.17
C ARG A 120 1.65 22.68 2.25
N ALA A 121 2.59 22.47 3.16
CA ALA A 121 2.54 21.40 4.16
C ALA A 121 1.93 21.83 5.51
N ASP A 122 1.33 23.03 5.57
CA ASP A 122 0.90 23.76 6.77
C ASP A 122 -0.53 24.33 6.67
#